data_AF-A0A959IDX5-F1
#
_entry.id   AF-A0A959IDX5-F1
#
_cell.length_a   1.000
_cell.length_b   1.000
_cell.length_c   1.000
_cell.angle_alpha   90.00
_cell.angle_beta   90.00
_cell.angle_gamma   90.00
#
_symmetry.space_group_name_H-M   'P 1'
#
loop_
_entity.id
_entity.type
_entity.pdbx_description
1 polymer ?
#
loop_
_entity_poly.entity_id
_entity_poly.type
_entity_poly.pdbx_seq_one_letter_code
_entity_poly.pdbx_strand_id
1 'polypeptide(L)'
;EAGKELVGIETFAEQLELLQSLPVEPQVRSLAAVARNFASFRRQLMHLAACYEKGDLQRLYQLSRRQAGGARKSLLLERNRIMAERLDPLLRNHSLFAALGAAHLGGQKGVLR
;
A
#
# COMPACT_ATOMS: atom_id res chain seq x y z
N GLU A 1 23.97 4.29 -13.30
CA GLU A 1 22.56 3.89 -13.51
C GLU A 1 22.47 3.03 -14.76
N ALA A 2 21.60 2.00 -14.79
CA ALA A 2 21.60 0.95 -15.82
C ALA A 2 20.93 1.34 -17.16
N GLY A 3 20.77 2.64 -17.47
CA GLY A 3 20.16 3.12 -18.72
C GLY A 3 18.68 2.79 -18.90
N LYS A 4 17.95 2.45 -17.83
CA LYS A 4 16.52 2.16 -17.86
C LYS A 4 15.72 3.44 -17.63
N GLU A 5 14.65 3.63 -18.40
CA GLU A 5 13.69 4.69 -18.16
C GLU A 5 12.98 4.46 -16.82
N LEU A 6 12.85 5.53 -16.03
CA LEU A 6 12.19 5.50 -14.73
C LEU A 6 10.91 6.32 -14.82
N VAL A 7 9.78 5.66 -14.58
CA VAL A 7 8.45 6.27 -14.61
C VAL A 7 7.74 6.02 -13.28
N GLY A 8 7.09 7.06 -12.75
CA GLY A 8 6.24 6.95 -11.56
C GLY A 8 4.84 6.48 -11.92
N ILE A 9 4.34 5.45 -11.22
CA ILE A 9 2.93 5.00 -11.35
C ILE A 9 1.99 6.03 -10.72
N GLU A 10 2.41 6.65 -9.63
CA GLU A 10 1.74 7.77 -8.96
C GLU A 10 2.72 8.93 -8.85
N THR A 11 2.20 10.16 -8.82
CA THR A 11 3.01 11.35 -8.55
C THR A 11 3.10 11.60 -7.04
N PHE A 12 4.16 12.29 -6.63
CA PHE A 12 4.31 12.72 -5.24
C PHE A 12 3.17 13.64 -4.79
N ALA A 13 2.72 14.55 -5.67
CA ALA A 13 1.62 15.47 -5.39
C ALA A 13 0.31 14.72 -5.12
N GLU A 14 -0.04 13.71 -5.92
CA GLU A 14 -1.23 12.88 -5.72
C GLU A 14 -1.22 12.17 -4.36
N GLN A 15 -0.05 11.63 -3.97
CA GLN A 15 0.10 10.96 -2.67
C GLN A 15 -0.02 11.96 -1.51
N LEU A 16 0.56 13.16 -1.65
CA LEU A 16 0.51 14.20 -0.63
C LEU A 16 -0.92 14.73 -0.44
N GLU A 17 -1.61 15.06 -1.53
CA GLU A 17 -3.00 15.52 -1.51
C GLU A 17 -3.93 14.48 -0.88
N LEU A 18 -3.73 13.20 -1.20
CA LEU A 18 -4.47 12.11 -0.57
C LEU A 18 -4.25 12.12 0.94
N LEU A 19 -3.01 12.22 1.42
CA LEU A 19 -2.71 12.21 2.86
C LEU A 19 -3.29 13.44 3.57
N GLN A 20 -3.26 14.60 2.93
CA GLN A 20 -3.88 15.84 3.44
C GLN A 20 -5.41 15.75 3.49
N SER A 21 -6.03 14.96 2.61
CA SER A 21 -7.49 14.76 2.61
C SER A 21 -7.99 13.88 3.76
N LEU A 22 -7.10 13.13 4.44
CA LEU A 22 -7.48 12.23 5.51
C LEU A 22 -7.74 13.01 6.82
N PRO A 23 -8.85 12.72 7.54
CA PRO A 23 -9.10 13.33 8.84
C PRO A 23 -7.94 13.09 9.81
N VAL A 24 -7.61 14.10 10.62
CA VAL A 24 -6.48 14.06 11.55
C VAL A 24 -6.84 13.25 12.81
N GLU A 25 -8.10 13.26 13.25
CA GLU A 25 -8.53 12.62 14.49
C GLU A 25 -8.29 11.10 14.51
N PRO A 26 -8.59 10.33 13.44
CA PRO A 26 -8.20 8.91 13.35
C PRO A 26 -6.69 8.69 13.43
N GLN A 27 -5.87 9.61 12.90
CA GLN A 27 -4.41 9.51 12.92
C GLN A 27 -3.88 9.71 14.35
N VAL A 28 -4.37 10.74 15.05
CA VAL A 28 -4.03 11.00 16.45
C VAL A 28 -4.45 9.83 17.34
N ARG A 29 -5.66 9.28 17.16
CA ARG A 29 -6.11 8.09 17.89
C ARG A 29 -5.21 6.88 17.63
N SER A 30 -4.81 6.67 16.38
CA SER A 30 -3.92 5.56 16.02
C SER A 30 -2.54 5.72 16.67
N LEU A 31 -1.97 6.92 16.64
CA LEU A 31 -0.70 7.23 17.29
C LEU A 31 -0.77 7.01 18.81
N ALA A 32 -1.83 7.50 19.46
CA ALA A 32 -2.05 7.29 20.89
C ALA A 32 -2.22 5.80 21.23
N ALA A 33 -2.89 5.02 20.38
CA ALA A 33 -3.04 3.58 20.57
C ALA A 33 -1.69 2.84 20.50
N VAL A 34 -0.80 3.25 19.58
CA VAL A 34 0.58 2.74 19.51
C VAL A 34 1.35 3.06 20.79
N ALA A 35 1.30 4.31 21.25
CA ALA A 35 1.99 4.74 22.46
C ALA A 35 1.51 3.97 23.72
N ARG A 36 0.20 3.78 23.87
CA ARG A 36 -0.38 3.04 25.01
C ARG A 36 -0.11 1.55 24.98
N ASN A 37 -0.02 0.94 23.80
CA ASN A 37 0.09 -0.52 23.63
C ASN A 37 1.30 -0.93 22.79
N PHE A 38 2.45 -0.29 23.03
CA PHE A 38 3.64 -0.42 22.18
C PHE A 38 4.11 -1.88 22.01
N ALA A 39 4.11 -2.68 23.08
CA ALA A 39 4.50 -4.08 23.00
C ALA A 39 3.59 -4.90 22.07
N SER A 40 2.28 -4.62 22.06
CA SER A 40 1.33 -5.27 21.17
C SER A 40 1.55 -4.84 19.72
N PHE A 41 1.71 -3.54 19.50
CA PHE A 41 2.03 -2.98 18.19
C PHE A 41 3.33 -3.58 17.62
N ARG A 42 4.40 -3.66 18.44
CA ARG A 42 5.66 -4.30 18.05
C ARG A 42 5.48 -5.75 17.62
N ARG A 43 4.68 -6.55 18.34
CA ARG A 43 4.37 -7.94 17.93
C ARG A 43 3.65 -8.00 16.59
N GLN A 44 2.67 -7.11 16.36
CA GLN A 44 1.96 -7.04 15.09
C GLN A 44 2.88 -6.63 13.93
N LEU A 45 3.79 -5.68 14.16
CA LEU A 45 4.78 -5.25 13.18
C LEU A 45 5.76 -6.38 12.83
N MET A 46 6.27 -7.11 13.83
CA MET A 46 7.13 -8.27 13.59
C MET A 46 6.41 -9.38 12.81
N HIS A 47 5.11 -9.61 13.10
CA HIS A 47 4.31 -10.55 12.32
C HIS A 47 4.15 -10.10 10.86
N LEU A 48 3.90 -8.80 10.62
CA LEU A 48 3.82 -8.24 9.27
C LEU A 48 5.16 -8.42 8.52
N ALA A 49 6.28 -8.11 9.16
CA ALA A 49 7.62 -8.27 8.59
C ALA A 49 7.91 -9.74 8.20
N ALA A 50 7.58 -10.69 9.09
CA ALA A 50 7.74 -12.12 8.80
C ALA A 50 6.86 -12.60 7.64
N CYS A 51 5.65 -12.04 7.48
CA CYS A 51 4.81 -12.34 6.31
C CYS A 51 5.39 -11.73 5.02
N TYR A 52 5.99 -10.54 5.13
CA TYR A 52 6.63 -9.84 4.02
C TYR A 52 7.85 -10.61 3.51
N GLU A 53 8.73 -11.04 4.42
CA GLU A 53 9.90 -11.86 4.11
C GLU A 53 9.53 -13.17 3.41
N LYS A 54 8.43 -13.81 3.82
CA LYS A 54 7.91 -15.03 3.19
C LYS A 54 7.17 -14.81 1.87
N GLY A 55 6.92 -13.56 1.49
CA GLY A 55 6.13 -13.25 0.30
C GLY A 55 4.66 -13.69 0.38
N ASP A 56 4.09 -13.83 1.59
CA ASP A 56 2.69 -14.28 1.76
C ASP A 56 1.71 -13.15 1.43
N LEU A 57 1.45 -12.95 0.12
CA LEU A 57 0.62 -11.87 -0.41
C LEU A 57 -0.81 -11.91 0.14
N GLN A 58 -1.38 -13.10 0.36
CA GLN A 58 -2.73 -13.23 0.88
C GLN A 58 -2.79 -12.74 2.33
N ARG A 59 -1.81 -13.13 3.15
CA ARG A 59 -1.73 -12.69 4.54
C ARG A 59 -1.42 -11.21 4.65
N LEU A 60 -0.50 -10.70 3.84
CA LEU A 60 -0.19 -9.27 3.76
C LEU A 60 -1.45 -8.46 3.42
N TYR A 61 -2.22 -8.87 2.41
CA TYR A 61 -3.49 -8.24 2.08
C TYR A 61 -4.48 -8.23 3.26
N GLN A 62 -4.61 -9.36 3.98
CA GLN A 62 -5.49 -9.44 5.15
C GLN A 62 -5.06 -8.50 6.27
N LEU A 63 -3.75 -8.41 6.55
CA LEU A 63 -3.18 -7.54 7.58
C LEU A 63 -3.32 -6.06 7.20
N SER A 64 -2.98 -5.70 5.96
CA SER A 64 -3.13 -4.33 5.45
C SER A 64 -4.58 -3.88 5.45
N ARG A 65 -5.51 -4.75 5.08
CA ARG A 65 -6.95 -4.47 5.14
C ARG A 65 -7.43 -4.11 6.55
N ARG A 66 -6.94 -4.82 7.58
CA ARG A 66 -7.29 -4.55 8.98
C ARG A 66 -6.70 -3.23 9.45
N GLN A 67 -5.44 -2.96 9.12
CA GLN A 67 -4.74 -1.73 9.53
C GLN A 67 -5.28 -0.47 8.85
N ALA A 68 -5.63 -0.54 7.56
CA ALA A 68 -6.18 0.60 6.83
C ALA A 68 -7.56 1.06 7.35
N GLY A 69 -8.30 0.19 8.04
CA GLY A 69 -9.57 0.51 8.69
C GLY A 69 -10.54 1.26 7.78
N GLY A 70 -11.10 2.37 8.28
CA GLY A 70 -12.02 3.23 7.52
C GLY A 70 -11.40 3.93 6.31
N ALA A 71 -10.07 4.08 6.27
CA ALA A 71 -9.36 4.74 5.18
C ALA A 71 -9.01 3.77 4.02
N ARG A 72 -9.37 2.48 4.12
CA ARG A 72 -9.04 1.45 3.12
C ARG A 72 -9.44 1.83 1.69
N LYS A 73 -10.59 2.47 1.50
CA LYS A 73 -11.08 2.85 0.17
C LYS A 73 -10.08 3.79 -0.51
N SER A 74 -9.74 4.90 0.16
CA SER A 74 -8.86 5.94 -0.38
C SER A 74 -7.39 5.51 -0.40
N LEU A 75 -6.90 4.83 0.66
CA LEU A 75 -5.50 4.44 0.78
C LEU A 75 -5.07 3.24 -0.06
N LEU A 76 -6.02 2.40 -0.50
CA LEU A 76 -5.72 1.17 -1.23
C LEU A 76 -6.60 1.00 -2.46
N LEU A 77 -7.92 0.91 -2.31
CA LEU A 77 -8.78 0.43 -3.39
C LEU A 77 -8.80 1.36 -4.61
N GLU A 78 -8.91 2.66 -4.40
CA GLU A 78 -8.92 3.63 -5.49
C GLU A 78 -7.55 3.72 -6.17
N ARG A 79 -6.49 3.70 -5.36
CA ARG A 79 -5.11 3.69 -5.85
C ARG A 79 -4.79 2.44 -6.67
N ASN A 80 -5.25 1.27 -6.24
CA ASN A 80 -5.07 0.03 -6.99
C ASN A 80 -5.67 0.12 -8.40
N ARG A 81 -6.85 0.75 -8.53
CA ARG A 81 -7.50 0.98 -9.83
C ARG A 81 -6.63 1.89 -10.71
N ILE A 82 -6.21 3.04 -10.18
CA ILE A 82 -5.36 4.01 -10.90
C ILE A 82 -4.03 3.38 -11.31
N MET A 83 -3.38 2.63 -10.40
CA MET A 83 -2.15 1.92 -10.67
C MET A 83 -2.31 0.93 -11.83
N ALA A 84 -3.36 0.11 -11.81
CA ALA A 84 -3.63 -0.85 -12.88
C ALA A 84 -3.88 -0.17 -14.23
N GLU A 85 -4.68 0.92 -14.25
CA GLU A 85 -4.95 1.71 -15.46
C GLU A 85 -3.70 2.34 -16.06
N ARG A 86 -2.78 2.82 -15.22
CA ARG A 86 -1.50 3.40 -15.68
C ARG A 86 -0.50 2.35 -16.12
N LEU A 87 -0.53 1.16 -15.52
CA LEU A 87 0.36 0.05 -15.90
C LEU A 87 -0.04 -0.61 -17.22
N ASP A 88 -1.33 -0.71 -17.55
CA ASP A 88 -1.81 -1.38 -18.77
C ASP A 88 -1.13 -0.89 -20.08
N PRO A 89 -1.05 0.41 -20.40
CA PRO A 89 -0.38 0.87 -21.61
C PRO A 89 1.15 0.65 -21.58
N LEU A 90 1.77 0.68 -20.40
CA LEU A 90 3.21 0.43 -20.24
C LEU A 90 3.54 -1.04 -20.51
N LEU A 91 2.71 -1.95 -19.99
CA LEU A 91 2.86 -3.40 -20.17
C LEU A 91 2.65 -3.86 -21.62
N ARG A 92 1.83 -3.14 -22.40
CA ARG A 92 1.60 -3.45 -23.82
C ARG A 92 2.80 -3.11 -24.70
N ASN A 93 3.56 -2.08 -24.33
CA ASN A 93 4.63 -1.54 -25.17
C ASN A 93 6.04 -1.92 -24.68
N HIS A 94 6.19 -2.28 -23.40
CA HIS A 94 7.49 -2.51 -22.78
C HIS A 94 7.48 -3.70 -21.83
N SER A 95 8.64 -4.37 -21.72
CA SER A 95 8.90 -5.25 -20.58
C SER A 95 9.16 -4.39 -19.34
N LEU A 96 8.29 -4.50 -18.34
CA LEU A 96 8.29 -3.62 -17.18
C LEU A 96 8.76 -4.35 -15.91
N PHE A 97 9.60 -3.68 -15.13
CA PHE A 97 9.76 -3.98 -13.71
C PHE A 97 8.98 -2.93 -12.91
N ALA A 98 7.90 -3.34 -12.24
CA ALA A 98 7.06 -2.46 -11.44
C ALA A 98 7.19 -2.78 -9.96
N ALA A 99 7.50 -1.77 -9.15
CA ALA A 99 7.55 -1.89 -7.70
C ALA A 99 6.32 -1.22 -7.07
N LEU A 100 5.46 -2.01 -6.44
CA LEU A 100 4.30 -1.52 -5.69
C LEU A 100 4.36 -2.06 -4.25
N GLY A 101 3.79 -1.31 -3.30
CA GLY A 101 3.67 -1.78 -1.93
C GLY A 101 2.83 -3.07 -1.86
N ALA A 102 3.27 -4.06 -1.08
CA ALA A 102 2.62 -5.38 -1.03
C ALA A 102 1.12 -5.34 -0.68
N ALA A 103 0.69 -4.31 0.07
CA ALA A 103 -0.71 -4.05 0.39
C ALA A 103 -1.62 -3.85 -0.84
N HIS A 104 -1.04 -3.42 -1.97
CA HIS A 104 -1.74 -3.15 -3.23
C HIS A 104 -1.88 -4.39 -4.12
N LEU A 105 -1.08 -5.43 -3.90
CA LEU A 105 -0.94 -6.54 -4.84
C LEU A 105 -2.08 -7.55 -4.73
N GLY A 106 -2.36 -8.00 -3.50
CA GLY A 106 -3.25 -9.14 -3.24
C GLY A 106 -4.73 -8.79 -3.09
N GLY A 107 -5.54 -9.84 -3.11
CA GLY A 107 -6.98 -9.75 -2.85
C GLY A 107 -7.79 -9.32 -4.06
N GLN A 108 -9.09 -9.14 -3.83
CA GLN A 108 -10.01 -8.95 -4.93
C GLN A 108 -9.71 -7.66 -5.72
N LYS A 109 -9.62 -6.53 -5.08
CA LYS A 109 -9.31 -5.29 -5.79
C LYS A 109 -7.80 -5.01 -5.80
N GLY A 110 -6.97 -6.06 -5.84
CA GLY A 110 -5.51 -5.95 -5.92
C GLY A 110 -5.05 -5.71 -7.36
N VAL A 111 -3.80 -5.25 -7.54
CA VAL A 111 -3.24 -4.96 -8.86
C VAL A 111 -2.90 -6.23 -9.66
N LEU A 112 -2.54 -7.34 -9.00
CA LEU A 112 -2.15 -8.60 -9.66
C LEU A 112 -3.33 -9.52 -10.03
N ARG A 113 -4.52 -8.96 -10.19
CA ARG A 113 -5.73 -9.77 -10.31
C ARG A 113 -5.95 -10.37 -11.68
#